data_AF-A0A3B9MMJ0-F1
#
_entry.id   AF-A0A3B9MMJ0-F1
#
_cell.length_a   1.000
_cell.length_b   1.000
_cell.length_c   1.000
_cell.angle_alpha   90.00
_cell.angle_beta   90.00
_cell.angle_gamma   90.00
#
_symmetry.space_group_name_H-M   'P 1'
#
loop_
_entity.id
_entity.type
_entity.pdbx_description
1 polymer ?
#
loop_
_entity_poly.entity_id
_entity_poly.type
_entity_poly.pdbx_seq_one_letter_code
_entity_poly.pdbx_strand_id
1 'polypeptide(L)'
;MLAILNNIRMLLLASWLGAAVFFSAVVAPSAFHVLRALDLTNASEIAGTIVTRTLSVVNTSGLVVSLLLLVTALALKESYGQARFVIQIVLLLIVAATTAVGQWVIAAKMRGLRAAMHAPIDQVAASDPNRIAFAALHGYSVAALGVAIIAGLIAFFVIAKRQIELK
;
A
#
# COMPACT_ATOMS: atom_id res chain seq x y z
N MET A 1 -7.79 -29.93 -2.05
CA MET A 1 -7.67 -28.94 -0.95
C MET A 1 -6.50 -27.98 -1.15
N LEU A 2 -5.26 -28.46 -1.28
CA LEU A 2 -4.06 -27.61 -1.44
C LEU A 2 -4.10 -26.66 -2.66
N ALA A 3 -4.57 -27.14 -3.82
CA ALA A 3 -4.69 -26.33 -5.03
C ALA A 3 -5.70 -25.17 -4.88
N ILE A 4 -6.85 -25.43 -4.25
CA ILE A 4 -7.89 -24.42 -4.00
C ILE A 4 -7.35 -23.34 -3.07
N LEU A 5 -6.66 -23.71 -1.99
CA LEU A 5 -6.05 -22.75 -1.07
C LEU A 5 -4.99 -21.89 -1.78
N ASN A 6 -4.18 -22.47 -2.66
CA ASN A 6 -3.19 -21.71 -3.43
C ASN A 6 -3.86 -20.74 -4.43
N ASN A 7 -4.96 -21.14 -5.08
CA ASN A 7 -5.75 -20.27 -5.95
C ASN A 7 -6.31 -19.07 -5.18
N ILE A 8 -6.88 -19.31 -4.00
CA ILE A 8 -7.41 -18.24 -3.15
C ILE A 8 -6.31 -17.26 -2.75
N ARG A 9 -5.12 -17.78 -2.37
CA ARG A 9 -3.97 -16.92 -2.03
C ARG A 9 -3.53 -16.04 -3.20
N MET A 10 -3.45 -16.61 -4.40
CA MET A 10 -3.10 -15.85 -5.60
C MET A 10 -4.15 -14.80 -5.93
N LEU A 11 -5.44 -15.15 -5.83
CA LEU A 11 -6.54 -14.24 -6.06
C LEU A 11 -6.47 -13.05 -5.10
N LEU A 12 -6.36 -13.29 -3.80
CA LEU A 12 -6.26 -12.23 -2.79
C LEU A 12 -5.07 -11.30 -3.03
N LEU A 13 -3.89 -11.87 -3.30
CA LEU A 13 -2.69 -11.09 -3.55
C LEU A 13 -2.77 -10.29 -4.85
N ALA A 14 -3.27 -10.90 -5.94
CA ALA A 14 -3.44 -10.23 -7.22
C ALA A 14 -4.48 -9.11 -7.16
N SER A 15 -5.60 -9.33 -6.47
CA SER A 15 -6.62 -8.31 -6.25
C SER A 15 -6.07 -7.11 -5.48
N TRP A 16 -5.34 -7.36 -4.38
CA TRP A 16 -4.72 -6.26 -3.63
C TRP A 16 -3.64 -5.55 -4.45
N LEU A 17 -2.75 -6.30 -5.11
CA LEU A 17 -1.67 -5.74 -5.92
C LEU A 17 -2.22 -4.88 -7.07
N GLY A 18 -3.26 -5.36 -7.76
CA GLY A 18 -3.95 -4.60 -8.80
C GLY A 18 -4.57 -3.31 -8.26
N ALA A 19 -5.22 -3.37 -7.09
CA ALA A 19 -5.76 -2.18 -6.44
C ALA A 19 -4.66 -1.19 -6.05
N ALA A 20 -3.52 -1.65 -5.51
CA ALA A 20 -2.40 -0.80 -5.12
C ALA A 20 -1.75 -0.11 -6.33
N VAL A 21 -1.55 -0.85 -7.43
CA VAL A 21 -1.01 -0.29 -8.69
C VAL A 21 -1.99 0.71 -9.30
N PHE A 22 -3.27 0.36 -9.41
CA PHE A 22 -4.29 1.26 -9.94
C PHE A 22 -4.43 2.53 -9.11
N PHE A 23 -4.41 2.39 -7.78
CA PHE A 23 -4.43 3.53 -6.88
C PHE A 23 -3.24 4.47 -7.12
N SER A 24 -2.04 3.91 -7.19
CA SER A 24 -0.79 4.70 -7.27
C SER A 24 -0.60 5.36 -8.63
N ALA A 25 -0.90 4.63 -9.70
CA ALA A 25 -0.65 5.08 -11.07
C ALA A 25 -1.80 5.91 -11.65
N VAL A 26 -3.03 5.70 -11.17
CA VAL A 26 -4.23 6.32 -11.77
C VAL A 26 -4.99 7.16 -10.74
N VAL A 27 -5.51 6.54 -9.68
CA VAL A 27 -6.45 7.23 -8.77
C VAL A 27 -5.83 8.48 -8.12
N ALA A 28 -4.63 8.36 -7.55
CA ALA A 28 -4.00 9.49 -6.88
C ALA A 28 -3.61 10.62 -7.87
N PRO A 29 -2.91 10.36 -8.98
CA PRO A 29 -2.64 11.39 -9.99
C PRO A 29 -3.90 12.02 -10.57
N SER A 30 -4.92 11.23 -10.90
CA SER A 30 -6.18 11.74 -11.46
C SER A 30 -6.92 12.64 -10.49
N ALA A 31 -6.97 12.31 -9.19
CA ALA A 31 -7.61 13.15 -8.18
C ALA A 31 -6.97 14.55 -8.12
N PHE A 32 -5.64 14.62 -8.07
CA PHE A 32 -4.92 15.90 -8.07
C PHE A 32 -5.06 16.66 -9.39
N HIS A 33 -4.99 15.96 -10.53
CA HIS A 33 -5.09 16.58 -11.85
C HIS A 33 -6.49 17.20 -12.07
N VAL A 34 -7.54 16.42 -11.85
CA VAL A 34 -8.93 16.87 -12.08
C VAL A 34 -9.28 18.02 -11.14
N LEU A 35 -8.96 17.93 -9.85
CA LEU A 35 -9.32 18.99 -8.89
C LEU A 35 -8.57 20.29 -9.13
N ARG A 36 -7.31 20.24 -9.57
CA ARG A 36 -6.58 21.45 -9.98
C ARG A 36 -7.15 22.07 -11.25
N ALA A 37 -7.64 21.25 -12.18
CA ALA A 37 -8.27 21.75 -13.42
C ALA A 37 -9.60 22.47 -13.18
N LEU A 38 -10.23 22.29 -12.01
CA LEU A 38 -11.47 22.97 -11.63
C LEU A 38 -11.24 24.35 -10.97
N ASP A 39 -10.00 24.84 -10.93
CA ASP A 39 -9.61 26.15 -10.39
C ASP A 39 -10.11 26.43 -8.95
N LEU A 40 -10.16 25.38 -8.12
CA LEU A 40 -10.56 25.48 -6.72
C LEU A 40 -9.39 26.00 -5.87
N THR A 41 -9.66 26.96 -4.98
CA THR A 41 -8.66 27.58 -4.08
C THR A 41 -8.02 26.62 -3.07
N ASN A 42 -8.58 25.42 -2.89
CA ASN A 42 -8.13 24.36 -1.97
C ASN A 42 -8.06 22.98 -2.65
N ALA A 43 -7.79 22.96 -3.96
CA ALA A 43 -7.78 21.75 -4.77
C ALA A 43 -6.88 20.62 -4.21
N SER A 44 -5.67 20.95 -3.72
CA SER A 44 -4.74 19.93 -3.20
C SER A 44 -5.18 19.38 -1.85
N GLU A 45 -5.85 20.19 -1.03
CA GLU A 45 -6.41 19.73 0.24
C GLU A 45 -7.57 18.74 0.02
N ILE A 46 -8.48 19.05 -0.91
CA ILE A 46 -9.59 18.15 -1.28
C ILE A 46 -9.04 16.85 -1.89
N ALA A 47 -8.12 16.95 -2.86
CA ALA A 47 -7.50 15.79 -3.49
C ALA A 47 -6.78 14.92 -2.45
N GLY A 48 -6.02 15.55 -1.56
CA GLY A 48 -5.33 14.85 -0.49
C GLY A 48 -6.27 14.15 0.50
N THR A 49 -7.47 14.66 0.71
CA THR A 49 -8.50 14.01 1.54
C THR A 49 -9.03 12.74 0.86
N ILE A 50 -9.34 12.80 -0.43
CA ILE A 50 -9.76 11.64 -1.24
C ILE A 50 -8.66 10.58 -1.25
N VAL A 51 -7.42 10.99 -1.52
CA VAL A 51 -6.23 10.11 -1.54
C VAL A 51 -6.01 9.48 -0.18
N THR A 52 -6.15 10.22 0.92
CA THR A 52 -6.01 9.66 2.27
C THR A 52 -7.04 8.57 2.56
N ARG A 53 -8.31 8.80 2.19
CA ARG A 53 -9.39 7.83 2.41
C ARG A 53 -9.19 6.56 1.58
N THR A 54 -8.83 6.72 0.31
CA THR A 54 -8.64 5.58 -0.61
C THR A 54 -7.36 4.80 -0.28
N LEU A 55 -6.25 5.49 0.03
CA LEU A 55 -5.01 4.87 0.51
C LEU A 55 -5.23 4.07 1.81
N SER A 56 -6.08 4.55 2.71
CA SER A 56 -6.43 3.82 3.92
C SER A 56 -6.99 2.44 3.64
N VAL A 57 -7.83 2.31 2.60
CA VAL A 57 -8.39 1.02 2.19
C VAL A 57 -7.28 0.13 1.60
N VAL A 58 -6.42 0.68 0.74
CA VAL A 58 -5.31 -0.06 0.11
C VAL A 58 -4.31 -0.57 1.15
N ASN A 59 -3.90 0.26 2.10
CA ASN A 59 -2.95 -0.15 3.14
C ASN A 59 -3.58 -1.16 4.11
N THR A 60 -4.80 -0.90 4.59
CA THR A 60 -5.45 -1.80 5.55
C THR A 60 -5.72 -3.17 4.91
N SER A 61 -6.20 -3.20 3.67
CA SER A 61 -6.39 -4.46 2.94
C SER A 61 -5.07 -5.16 2.64
N GLY A 62 -3.98 -4.42 2.38
CA GLY A 62 -2.65 -5.00 2.19
C GLY A 62 -2.11 -5.69 3.43
N LEU A 63 -2.30 -5.08 4.61
CA LEU A 63 -1.99 -5.74 5.87
C LEU A 63 -2.82 -7.02 6.04
N VAL A 64 -4.15 -6.92 5.89
CA VAL A 64 -5.06 -8.06 6.09
C VAL A 64 -4.73 -9.21 5.14
N VAL A 65 -4.55 -8.94 3.85
CA VAL A 65 -4.19 -9.94 2.83
C VAL A 65 -2.85 -10.60 3.19
N SER A 66 -1.83 -9.81 3.55
CA SER A 66 -0.53 -10.37 3.95
C SER A 66 -0.62 -11.26 5.19
N LEU A 67 -1.40 -10.87 6.21
CA LEU A 67 -1.60 -11.69 7.40
C LEU A 67 -2.30 -13.02 7.08
N LEU A 68 -3.36 -13.00 6.26
CA LEU A 68 -4.02 -14.22 5.80
C LEU A 68 -3.07 -15.12 5.01
N LEU A 69 -2.24 -14.53 4.17
CA LEU A 69 -1.24 -15.28 3.39
C LEU A 69 -0.10 -15.83 4.27
N LEU A 70 0.28 -15.14 5.35
CA LEU A 70 1.24 -15.64 6.32
C LEU A 70 0.69 -16.86 7.07
N VAL A 71 -0.54 -16.76 7.59
CA VAL A 71 -1.21 -17.88 8.29
C VAL A 71 -1.31 -19.10 7.37
N THR A 72 -1.75 -18.90 6.13
CA THR A 72 -1.84 -20.00 5.16
C THR A 72 -0.47 -20.51 4.73
N ALA A 73 0.60 -19.71 4.80
CA ALA A 73 1.96 -20.18 4.46
C ALA A 73 2.50 -21.08 5.56
N LEU A 74 2.26 -20.72 6.83
CA LEU A 74 2.61 -21.54 7.99
C LEU A 74 1.85 -22.88 7.98
N ALA A 75 0.55 -22.87 7.68
CA ALA A 75 -0.26 -24.08 7.57
C ALA A 75 0.20 -25.03 6.46
N LEU A 76 0.91 -24.50 5.45
CA LEU A 76 1.39 -25.24 4.28
C LEU A 76 2.91 -25.46 4.31
N LYS A 77 3.59 -25.18 5.42
CA LYS A 77 5.06 -25.22 5.54
C LYS A 77 5.67 -26.51 5.00
N GLU A 78 5.14 -27.66 5.43
CA GLU A 78 5.63 -29.00 5.03
C GLU A 78 5.46 -29.28 3.52
N SER A 79 4.67 -28.47 2.83
CA SER A 79 4.47 -28.56 1.37
C SER A 79 5.43 -27.70 0.56
N TYR A 80 6.38 -27.00 1.19
CA TYR A 80 7.33 -26.11 0.53
C TYR A 80 8.78 -26.49 0.85
N GLY A 81 9.67 -26.33 -0.13
CA GLY A 81 11.11 -26.29 0.15
C GLY A 81 11.45 -25.10 1.05
N GLN A 82 12.38 -25.29 1.99
CA GLN A 82 12.75 -24.32 3.04
C GLN A 82 13.03 -22.92 2.48
N ALA A 83 13.79 -22.82 1.39
CA ALA A 83 14.12 -21.54 0.76
C ALA A 83 12.87 -20.80 0.26
N ARG A 84 11.94 -21.49 -0.40
CA ARG A 84 10.71 -20.88 -0.93
C ARG A 84 9.81 -20.40 0.20
N PHE A 85 9.67 -21.20 1.25
CA PHE A 85 8.92 -20.83 2.44
C PHE A 85 9.49 -19.55 3.08
N VAL A 86 10.81 -19.48 3.31
CA VAL A 86 11.45 -18.30 3.90
C VAL A 86 11.26 -17.06 3.03
N ILE A 87 11.51 -17.15 1.72
CA ILE A 87 11.33 -16.03 0.78
C ILE A 87 9.88 -15.51 0.83
N GLN A 88 8.91 -16.42 0.80
CA GLN A 88 7.50 -16.06 0.85
C GLN A 88 7.13 -15.34 2.16
N ILE A 89 7.59 -15.84 3.31
CA ILE A 89 7.34 -15.20 4.61
C ILE A 89 7.95 -13.80 4.65
N VAL A 90 9.21 -13.65 4.23
CA VAL A 90 9.90 -12.34 4.24
C VAL A 90 9.16 -11.33 3.37
N LEU A 91 8.77 -11.70 2.15
CA LEU A 91 8.06 -10.79 1.25
C LEU A 91 6.70 -10.36 1.81
N LEU A 92 5.93 -11.29 2.37
CA LEU A 92 4.63 -10.98 2.98
C LEU A 92 4.78 -10.11 4.24
N LEU A 93 5.83 -10.32 5.03
CA LEU A 93 6.16 -9.47 6.17
C LEU A 93 6.53 -8.05 5.72
N ILE A 94 7.28 -7.90 4.62
CA ILE A 94 7.58 -6.58 4.05
C ILE A 94 6.28 -5.87 3.67
N VAL A 95 5.38 -6.52 2.93
CA VAL A 95 4.08 -5.93 2.56
C VAL A 95 3.27 -5.55 3.79
N ALA A 96 3.16 -6.44 4.77
CA ALA A 96 2.44 -6.17 6.02
C ALA A 96 3.03 -4.98 6.78
N ALA A 97 4.35 -4.95 6.94
CA ALA A 97 5.04 -3.90 7.68
C ALA A 97 4.93 -2.53 7.00
N THR A 98 5.19 -2.44 5.69
CA THR A 98 5.16 -1.15 4.98
C THR A 98 3.74 -0.60 4.86
N THR A 99 2.74 -1.45 4.61
CA THR A 99 1.33 -1.01 4.60
C THR A 99 0.86 -0.57 5.99
N ALA A 100 1.29 -1.28 7.05
CA ALA A 100 0.96 -0.89 8.41
C ALA A 100 1.64 0.41 8.84
N VAL A 101 2.94 0.54 8.63
CA VAL A 101 3.69 1.77 8.93
C VAL A 101 3.14 2.94 8.10
N GLY A 102 2.86 2.71 6.81
CA GLY A 102 2.22 3.70 5.93
C GLY A 102 0.90 4.23 6.51
N GLN A 103 0.05 3.34 7.01
CA GLN A 103 -1.27 3.69 7.50
C GLN A 103 -1.28 4.29 8.91
N TRP A 104 -0.68 3.61 9.87
CA TRP A 104 -0.83 3.95 11.28
C TRP A 104 0.26 4.87 11.80
N VAL A 105 1.41 4.97 11.10
CA VAL A 105 2.50 5.86 11.50
C VAL A 105 2.57 7.07 10.57
N ILE A 106 2.80 6.86 9.27
CA ILE A 106 3.03 7.95 8.32
C ILE A 106 1.76 8.78 8.12
N ALA A 107 0.63 8.15 7.78
CA ALA A 107 -0.62 8.88 7.56
C ALA A 107 -1.17 9.52 8.85
N ALA A 108 -0.91 8.94 10.03
CA ALA A 108 -1.24 9.58 11.30
C ALA A 108 -0.45 10.89 11.52
N LYS A 109 0.87 10.85 11.31
CA LYS A 109 1.73 12.04 11.39
C LYS A 109 1.33 13.12 10.38
N MET A 110 1.03 12.72 9.14
CA MET A 110 0.58 13.65 8.10
C MET A 110 -0.73 14.35 8.46
N ARG A 111 -1.70 13.62 9.05
CA ARG A 111 -2.94 14.22 9.57
C ARG A 111 -2.69 15.21 10.70
N GLY A 112 -1.76 14.89 11.62
CA GLY A 112 -1.33 15.80 12.67
C GLY A 112 -0.73 17.10 12.13
N LEU A 113 0.16 17.01 11.14
CA LEU A 113 0.75 18.18 10.49
C LEU A 113 -0.29 19.03 9.77
N ARG A 114 -1.25 18.40 9.07
CA ARG A 114 -2.37 19.11 8.43
C ARG A 114 -3.18 19.90 9.45
N ALA A 115 -3.52 19.30 10.58
CA ALA A 115 -4.26 19.98 11.64
C ALA A 115 -3.47 21.16 12.22
N ALA A 116 -2.15 21.05 12.34
CA ALA A 116 -1.28 22.10 12.89
C ALA A 116 -1.08 23.31 11.94
N MET A 117 -1.39 23.18 10.65
CA MET A 117 -1.24 24.29 9.69
C MET A 117 -2.33 25.36 9.81
N HIS A 118 -3.47 25.05 10.46
CA HIS A 118 -4.64 25.94 10.64
C HIS A 118 -5.20 26.59 9.35
N ALA A 119 -4.74 26.15 8.17
CA ALA A 119 -5.16 26.61 6.86
C ALA A 119 -5.03 25.45 5.85
N PRO A 120 -5.79 25.48 4.73
CA PRO A 120 -5.61 24.53 3.64
C PRO A 120 -4.17 24.52 3.14
N ILE A 121 -3.63 23.34 2.79
CA ILE A 121 -2.22 23.19 2.40
C ILE A 121 -1.81 24.09 1.21
N ASP A 122 -2.76 24.41 0.33
CA ASP A 122 -2.58 25.29 -0.82
C ASP A 122 -2.26 26.75 -0.41
N GLN A 123 -2.70 27.17 0.79
CA GLN A 123 -2.58 28.53 1.31
C GLN A 123 -1.40 28.71 2.28
N VAL A 124 -0.79 27.60 2.71
CA VAL A 124 0.36 27.61 3.62
C VAL A 124 1.62 27.94 2.83
N ALA A 125 2.47 28.84 3.31
CA ALA A 125 3.72 29.20 2.63
C ALA A 125 4.63 27.98 2.40
N ALA A 126 5.34 27.93 1.27
CA ALA A 126 6.25 26.82 0.95
C ALA A 126 7.42 26.69 1.94
N SER A 127 7.79 27.79 2.60
CA SER A 127 8.81 27.86 3.65
C SER A 127 8.31 27.44 5.04
N ASP A 128 7.01 27.17 5.20
CA ASP A 128 6.45 26.75 6.48
C ASP A 128 7.02 25.38 6.90
N PRO A 129 7.57 25.24 8.12
CA PRO A 129 8.17 23.99 8.58
C PRO A 129 7.22 22.79 8.57
N ASN A 130 5.93 23.00 8.86
CA ASN A 130 4.94 21.92 8.85
C ASN A 130 4.69 21.46 7.41
N ARG A 131 4.63 22.38 6.44
CA ARG A 131 4.42 22.05 5.02
C ARG A 131 5.59 21.24 4.47
N ILE A 132 6.82 21.61 4.83
CA ILE A 132 8.03 20.86 4.46
C ILE A 132 8.01 19.46 5.06
N ALA A 133 7.71 19.34 6.36
CA ALA A 133 7.61 18.05 7.04
C ALA A 133 6.51 17.15 6.43
N PHE A 134 5.37 17.75 6.05
CA PHE A 134 4.29 17.03 5.37
C PHE A 134 4.75 16.51 4.01
N ALA A 135 5.44 17.32 3.22
CA ALA A 135 5.96 16.92 1.90
C ALA A 135 6.96 15.76 2.01
N ALA A 136 7.83 15.79 3.03
CA ALA A 136 8.75 14.68 3.30
C ALA A 136 8.00 13.38 3.66
N LEU A 137 7.03 13.46 4.58
CA LEU A 137 6.19 12.30 4.94
C LEU A 137 5.35 11.78 3.78
N HIS A 138 4.85 12.65 2.92
CA HIS A 138 4.18 12.24 1.69
C HIS A 138 5.11 11.40 0.80
N GLY A 139 6.36 11.84 0.61
CA GLY A 139 7.38 11.07 -0.11
C GLY A 139 7.63 9.69 0.51
N TYR A 140 7.76 9.62 1.84
CA TYR A 140 7.91 8.34 2.55
C TYR A 140 6.68 7.43 2.40
N SER A 141 5.47 7.98 2.39
CA SER A 141 4.24 7.23 2.15
C SER A 141 4.24 6.59 0.75
N VAL A 142 4.63 7.35 -0.27
CA VAL A 142 4.73 6.87 -1.65
C VAL A 142 5.78 5.76 -1.74
N ALA A 143 6.95 5.96 -1.16
CA ALA A 143 8.01 4.96 -1.14
C ALA A 143 7.59 3.68 -0.42
N ALA A 144 6.92 3.79 0.74
CA ALA A 144 6.43 2.64 1.50
C ALA A 144 5.44 1.78 0.69
N LEU A 145 4.49 2.41 0.00
CA LEU A 145 3.56 1.70 -0.88
C LEU A 145 4.29 1.10 -2.09
N GLY A 146 5.26 1.81 -2.68
CA GLY A 146 6.10 1.29 -3.77
C GLY A 146 6.86 0.02 -3.38
N VAL A 147 7.48 0.00 -2.18
CA VAL A 147 8.14 -1.19 -1.62
C VAL A 147 7.13 -2.33 -1.44
N ALA A 148 5.92 -2.03 -0.94
CA ALA A 148 4.85 -3.03 -0.79
C ALA A 148 4.44 -3.64 -2.14
N ILE A 149 4.30 -2.82 -3.19
CA ILE A 149 3.94 -3.27 -4.54
C ILE A 149 5.03 -4.20 -5.10
N ILE A 150 6.30 -3.82 -4.98
CA ILE A 150 7.42 -4.64 -5.46
C ILE A 150 7.47 -5.97 -4.71
N ALA A 151 7.38 -5.96 -3.38
CA ALA A 151 7.38 -7.17 -2.58
C ALA A 151 6.17 -8.07 -2.90
N GLY A 152 4.99 -7.48 -3.07
CA GLY A 152 3.76 -8.18 -3.46
C GLY A 152 3.87 -8.83 -4.84
N LEU A 153 4.48 -8.15 -5.81
CA LEU A 153 4.73 -8.68 -7.15
C LEU A 153 5.68 -9.88 -7.13
N ILE A 154 6.79 -9.78 -6.39
CA ILE A 154 7.73 -10.91 -6.23
C ILE A 154 7.03 -12.08 -5.52
N ALA A 155 6.27 -11.79 -4.45
CA ALA A 155 5.51 -12.82 -3.72
C ALA A 155 4.50 -13.52 -4.62
N PHE A 156 3.85 -12.80 -5.53
CA PHE A 156 2.91 -13.36 -6.50
C PHE A 156 3.58 -14.43 -7.37
N PHE A 157 4.74 -14.14 -7.97
CA PHE A 157 5.45 -15.12 -8.79
C PHE A 157 5.98 -16.31 -7.99
N VAL A 158 6.44 -16.08 -6.75
CA VAL A 158 6.89 -17.16 -5.84
C VAL A 158 5.75 -18.12 -5.52
N ILE A 159 4.53 -17.61 -5.27
CA ILE A 159 3.34 -18.41 -4.99
C ILE A 159 2.81 -19.09 -6.27
N ALA A 160 2.87 -18.40 -7.41
CA ALA A 160 2.40 -18.90 -8.69
C ALA A 160 3.26 -20.05 -9.23
N LYS A 161 4.59 -19.98 -9.08
CA LYS A 161 5.51 -21.02 -9.56
C LYS A 161 5.17 -22.42 -9.04
N ARG A 162 4.62 -22.53 -7.82
CA ARG A 162 4.15 -23.81 -7.26
C ARG A 162 2.98 -24.41 -8.03
N GLN A 163 2.07 -23.60 -8.58
CA GLN A 163 0.94 -24.13 -9.36
C GLN A 163 1.39 -24.90 -10.59
N ILE A 164 2.51 -24.48 -11.18
CA ILE A 164 3.11 -25.13 -12.34
C ILE A 164 3.73 -26.47 -11.94
N GLU A 165 4.31 -26.59 -10.75
CA GLU A 165 4.92 -27.83 -10.24
C GLU A 165 3.90 -28.87 -9.74
N LEU A 166 2.65 -28.47 -9.48
CA LEU A 166 1.57 -29.37 -9.04
C LEU A 166 0.73 -29.94 -10.20
N LYS A 167 0.92 -29.43 -11.41
CA LYS A 167 0.30 -29.93 -12.64
C LYS A 167 1.27 -30.83 -13.38
#